data_AF-A0A9E7KIC7-F1
#
_entry.id   AF-A0A9E7KIC7-F1
#
_cell.length_a   1.000
_cell.length_b   1.000
_cell.length_c   1.000
_cell.angle_alpha   90.00
_cell.angle_beta   90.00
_cell.angle_gamma   90.00
#
_symmetry.space_group_name_H-M   'P 1'
#
loop_
_entity.id
_entity.type
_entity.pdbx_description
1 polymer ?
#
loop_
_entity_poly.entity_id
_entity_poly.type
_entity_poly.pdbx_seq_one_letter_code
_entity_poly.pdbx_strand_id
1 'polypeptide(L)'
;MALKMVFMALMILIPGAVVLSLMRAVWITISSYYLTPKRIRRVMAEQGVHGPDPRFLVGNLKDIAVLVKKTTSDDMEVIGHDIVGRLMPHYVLWSKIYGKRFMYWYGSEPRLCLTETNMIKELLSSKYVQITGRSWLQQQGSKHFVGQGLLMANGHSWFHQRRIVSPAFMADRLKSHAGYMVTCTKKMIKSLHDAIATGDDEVEIGGYLTRLTGDIISRTEFDSSYEKGRQMFQLLESLQSLTARSSRYLWIPGSSCRLVFDMSTDFEACMIRTTGLVVLWNHLIVNSVGFVLVHTLTDRTSNFLCCRFLPSRFRREIKEMKVRVERLLMEIIQSSKDGVEIGRSSSYGRGLLGMLLSEAQKKREGFSYSLPLVMDECKTFFFAGHETSALLLTWTVMLLATNPTWQERARAEVAQVCGDDPPSSEHLPKLTLVSNSTSSHDQEKAIHI
;
A
#
# COMPACT_ATOMS: atom_id res chain seq x y z
N MET A 1 -47.28 25.81 32.22
CA MET A 1 -47.83 25.74 30.84
C MET A 1 -46.72 25.70 29.79
N ALA A 2 -45.72 26.58 29.86
CA ALA A 2 -44.57 26.62 28.93
C ALA A 2 -43.81 25.28 28.80
N LEU A 3 -43.51 24.58 29.91
CA LEU A 3 -42.79 23.30 29.88
C LEU A 3 -43.57 22.18 29.14
N LYS A 4 -44.91 22.17 29.26
CA LYS A 4 -45.77 21.21 28.53
C LYS A 4 -45.82 21.52 27.04
N MET A 5 -45.81 22.79 26.64
CA MET A 5 -45.76 23.18 25.22
C MET A 5 -44.40 22.87 24.60
N VAL A 6 -43.30 23.08 25.32
CA VAL A 6 -41.96 22.68 24.88
C VAL A 6 -41.86 21.16 24.75
N PHE A 7 -42.40 20.40 25.71
CA PHE A 7 -42.41 18.94 25.63
C PHE A 7 -43.25 18.42 24.45
N MET A 8 -44.44 18.98 24.20
CA MET A 8 -45.26 18.61 23.04
C MET A 8 -44.61 18.99 21.70
N ALA A 9 -43.96 20.15 21.61
CA ALA A 9 -43.21 20.55 20.41
C ALA A 9 -42.03 19.60 20.14
N LEU A 10 -41.27 19.23 21.17
CA LEU A 10 -40.17 18.26 21.06
C LEU A 10 -40.66 16.87 20.61
N MET A 11 -41.82 16.43 21.11
CA MET A 11 -42.43 15.15 20.73
C MET A 11 -42.86 15.06 19.25
N ILE A 12 -43.03 16.19 18.57
CA ILE A 12 -43.38 16.24 17.13
C ILE A 12 -42.14 16.51 16.27
N LEU A 13 -41.27 17.41 16.72
CA LEU A 13 -40.06 17.79 15.98
C LEU A 13 -39.05 16.64 15.90
N ILE A 14 -38.91 15.83 16.96
CA ILE A 14 -37.95 14.72 16.99
C ILE A 14 -38.34 13.62 15.99
N PRO A 15 -39.59 13.08 15.97
CA PRO A 15 -39.99 12.11 14.95
C PRO A 15 -39.92 12.67 13.53
N GLY A 16 -40.32 13.93 13.33
CA GLY A 16 -40.21 14.59 12.02
C GLY A 16 -38.78 14.65 11.51
N ALA A 17 -37.83 15.04 12.36
CA ALA A 17 -36.40 15.05 12.03
C ALA A 17 -35.85 13.64 11.75
N VAL A 18 -36.30 12.62 12.49
CA VAL A 18 -35.92 11.22 12.26
C VAL A 18 -36.43 10.74 10.90
N VAL A 19 -37.70 11.00 10.56
CA VAL A 19 -38.28 10.60 9.27
C VAL A 19 -37.57 11.31 8.10
N LEU A 20 -37.31 12.61 8.21
CA LEU A 20 -36.52 13.35 7.22
C LEU A 20 -35.10 12.78 7.05
N SER A 21 -34.45 12.40 8.15
CA SER A 21 -33.13 11.76 8.14
C SER A 21 -33.17 10.39 7.45
N LEU A 22 -34.17 9.57 7.74
CA LEU A 22 -34.38 8.25 7.10
C LEU A 22 -34.67 8.40 5.61
N MET A 23 -35.55 9.31 5.21
CA MET A 23 -35.82 9.59 3.79
C MET A 23 -34.56 10.05 3.06
N ARG A 24 -33.76 10.92 3.69
CA ARG A 24 -32.48 11.37 3.14
C ARG A 24 -31.48 10.21 3.03
N ALA A 25 -31.39 9.34 4.02
CA ALA A 25 -30.53 8.15 4.00
C ALA A 25 -30.93 7.19 2.87
N VAL A 26 -32.22 6.92 2.71
CA VAL A 26 -32.77 6.09 1.63
C VAL A 26 -32.45 6.71 0.27
N TRP A 27 -32.70 8.01 0.09
CA TRP A 27 -32.39 8.72 -1.14
C TRP A 27 -30.90 8.67 -1.49
N ILE A 28 -30.01 8.94 -0.53
CA ILE A 28 -28.56 8.85 -0.73
C ILE A 28 -28.15 7.44 -1.12
N THR A 29 -28.73 6.41 -0.48
CA THR A 29 -28.42 5.01 -0.76
C THR A 29 -28.84 4.63 -2.18
N ILE A 30 -30.09 4.93 -2.56
CA ILE A 30 -30.60 4.68 -3.92
C ILE A 30 -29.80 5.48 -4.94
N SER A 31 -29.52 6.74 -4.67
CA SER A 31 -28.75 7.61 -5.55
C SER A 31 -27.33 7.08 -5.78
N SER A 32 -26.65 6.61 -4.72
CA SER A 32 -25.24 6.21 -4.79
C SER A 32 -25.05 4.79 -5.31
N TYR A 33 -25.93 3.86 -4.95
CA TYR A 33 -25.78 2.44 -5.29
C TYR A 33 -26.61 1.97 -6.48
N TYR A 34 -27.58 2.77 -6.94
CA TYR A 34 -28.42 2.41 -8.09
C TYR A 34 -28.42 3.48 -9.18
N LEU A 35 -28.81 4.72 -8.88
CA LEU A 35 -28.95 5.77 -9.91
C LEU A 35 -27.60 6.18 -10.52
N THR A 36 -26.59 6.43 -9.68
CA THR A 36 -25.25 6.83 -10.14
C THR A 36 -24.58 5.73 -10.97
N PRO A 37 -24.56 4.45 -10.53
CA PRO A 37 -24.05 3.37 -11.37
C PRO A 37 -24.77 3.22 -12.69
N LYS A 38 -26.11 3.31 -12.70
CA LYS A 38 -26.91 3.23 -13.93
C LYS A 38 -26.58 4.37 -14.90
N ARG A 39 -26.43 5.60 -14.38
CA ARG A 39 -26.04 6.77 -15.19
C ARG A 39 -24.64 6.62 -15.79
N ILE A 40 -23.65 6.26 -14.98
CA ILE A 40 -22.26 6.10 -15.43
C ILE A 40 -22.16 4.98 -16.48
N ARG A 41 -22.83 3.85 -16.24
CA ARG A 41 -22.87 2.74 -17.20
C ARG A 41 -23.49 3.14 -18.52
N ARG A 42 -24.56 3.94 -18.51
CA ARG A 42 -25.17 4.44 -19.74
C ARG A 42 -24.19 5.29 -20.55
N VAL A 43 -23.53 6.26 -19.90
CA VAL A 43 -22.55 7.15 -20.55
C VAL A 43 -21.34 6.39 -21.08
N MET A 44 -20.88 5.36 -20.36
CA MET A 44 -19.77 4.51 -20.80
C MET A 44 -20.18 3.55 -21.92
N ALA A 45 -21.41 3.03 -21.89
CA ALA A 45 -21.95 2.20 -22.96
C ALA A 45 -22.11 2.97 -24.27
N GLU A 46 -22.49 4.26 -24.20
CA GLU A 46 -22.52 5.17 -25.36
C GLU A 46 -21.10 5.35 -25.98
N GLN A 47 -20.04 5.12 -25.20
CA GLN A 47 -18.64 5.13 -25.66
C GLN A 47 -18.09 3.73 -25.99
N GLY A 48 -18.95 2.71 -26.03
CA GLY A 48 -18.58 1.32 -26.33
C GLY A 48 -17.86 0.59 -25.20
N VAL A 49 -17.88 1.12 -23.97
CA VAL A 49 -17.28 0.47 -22.79
C VAL A 49 -18.38 -0.22 -21.98
N HIS A 50 -18.33 -1.55 -21.99
CA HIS A 50 -19.28 -2.41 -21.29
C HIS A 50 -18.62 -3.15 -20.11
N GLY A 51 -19.41 -3.91 -19.37
CA GLY A 51 -18.91 -4.69 -18.24
C GLY A 51 -20.04 -5.34 -17.43
N PRO A 52 -19.68 -6.15 -16.43
CA PRO A 52 -20.64 -6.93 -15.66
C PRO A 52 -21.64 -6.03 -14.92
N ASP A 53 -22.87 -6.54 -14.76
CA ASP A 53 -23.89 -5.85 -13.97
C ASP A 53 -23.50 -5.81 -12.47
N PRO A 54 -23.51 -4.64 -11.82
CA PRO A 54 -23.22 -4.54 -10.40
C PRO A 54 -24.40 -5.08 -9.58
N ARG A 55 -24.10 -5.89 -8.55
CA ARG A 55 -25.09 -6.30 -7.55
C ARG A 55 -25.36 -5.14 -6.59
N PHE A 56 -26.61 -5.03 -6.11
CA PHE A 56 -27.00 -3.98 -5.18
C PHE A 56 -26.10 -3.98 -3.92
N LEU A 57 -25.65 -2.78 -3.50
CA LEU A 57 -24.71 -2.50 -2.40
C LEU A 57 -23.26 -2.97 -2.57
N VAL A 58 -23.02 -4.14 -3.18
CA VAL A 58 -21.70 -4.80 -3.17
C VAL A 58 -20.94 -4.68 -4.50
N GLY A 59 -21.60 -4.20 -5.55
CA GLY A 59 -21.00 -4.15 -6.89
C GLY A 59 -20.67 -5.55 -7.38
N ASN A 60 -19.43 -5.74 -7.87
CA ASN A 60 -18.94 -7.02 -8.40
C ASN A 60 -18.02 -7.76 -7.42
N LEU A 61 -17.88 -7.30 -6.18
CA LEU A 61 -16.95 -7.89 -5.21
C LEU A 61 -17.23 -9.36 -4.91
N LYS A 62 -18.49 -9.75 -4.80
CA LYS A 62 -18.85 -11.16 -4.59
C LYS A 62 -18.42 -12.04 -5.77
N ASP A 63 -18.62 -11.57 -6.99
CA ASP A 63 -18.26 -12.32 -8.19
C ASP A 63 -16.73 -12.48 -8.27
N ILE A 64 -15.99 -11.41 -7.94
CA ILE A 64 -14.52 -11.45 -7.87
C ILE A 64 -14.04 -12.42 -6.79
N ALA A 65 -14.61 -12.37 -5.58
CA ALA A 65 -14.22 -13.25 -4.48
C ALA A 65 -14.43 -14.74 -4.83
N VAL A 66 -15.55 -15.07 -5.49
CA VAL A 66 -15.82 -16.43 -5.96
C VAL A 66 -14.80 -16.86 -7.02
N LEU A 67 -14.49 -15.98 -7.98
CA LEU A 67 -13.51 -16.26 -9.02
C LEU A 67 -12.13 -16.54 -8.42
N VAL A 68 -11.66 -15.70 -7.49
CA VAL A 68 -10.33 -15.91 -6.93
C VAL A 68 -10.28 -17.13 -6.02
N LYS A 69 -11.30 -17.35 -5.18
CA LYS A 69 -11.38 -18.57 -4.36
C LYS A 69 -11.28 -19.84 -5.23
N LYS A 70 -11.88 -19.81 -6.43
CA LYS A 70 -11.80 -20.91 -7.39
C LYS A 70 -10.42 -21.06 -8.02
N THR A 71 -9.72 -19.97 -8.33
CA THR A 71 -8.41 -20.06 -8.98
C THR A 71 -7.26 -20.28 -8.00
N THR A 72 -7.47 -20.03 -6.71
CA THR A 72 -6.48 -20.25 -5.65
C THR A 72 -6.81 -21.45 -4.76
N SER A 73 -7.76 -22.31 -5.15
CA SER A 73 -8.13 -23.50 -4.36
C SER A 73 -7.04 -24.57 -4.34
N ASP A 74 -6.37 -24.74 -5.47
CA ASP A 74 -5.37 -25.79 -5.69
C ASP A 74 -3.98 -25.17 -5.81
N ASP A 75 -2.93 -25.93 -5.50
CA ASP A 75 -1.55 -25.48 -5.65
C ASP A 75 -1.19 -25.25 -7.13
N MET A 76 -0.13 -24.47 -7.37
CA MET A 76 0.37 -24.26 -8.73
C MET A 76 1.14 -25.50 -9.19
N GLU A 77 0.75 -26.08 -10.32
CA GLU A 77 1.46 -27.23 -10.92
C GLU A 77 2.90 -26.88 -11.32
N VAL A 78 3.11 -25.65 -11.81
CA VAL A 78 4.42 -25.12 -12.21
C VAL A 78 4.54 -23.68 -11.68
N ILE A 79 5.72 -23.34 -11.15
CA ILE A 79 6.06 -21.96 -10.78
C ILE A 79 6.33 -21.17 -12.06
N GLY A 80 5.28 -20.52 -12.58
CA GLY A 80 5.35 -19.69 -13.79
C GLY A 80 5.14 -18.21 -13.50
N HIS A 81 5.59 -17.36 -14.44
CA HIS A 81 5.39 -15.91 -14.37
C HIS A 81 3.94 -15.46 -14.66
N ASP A 82 3.13 -16.30 -15.32
CA ASP A 82 1.73 -16.01 -15.63
C ASP A 82 0.80 -16.26 -14.43
N ILE A 83 0.94 -15.42 -13.40
CA ILE A 83 0.16 -15.48 -12.16
C ILE A 83 -1.14 -14.67 -12.23
N VAL A 84 -1.32 -13.85 -13.27
CA VAL A 84 -2.43 -12.90 -13.36
C VAL A 84 -3.77 -13.62 -13.40
N GLY A 85 -3.87 -14.71 -14.16
CA GLY A 85 -5.07 -15.54 -14.22
C GLY A 85 -5.44 -16.19 -12.88
N ARG A 86 -4.44 -16.43 -12.02
CA ARG A 86 -4.64 -17.02 -10.69
C ARG A 86 -5.08 -16.00 -9.64
N LEU A 87 -4.41 -14.86 -9.56
CA LEU A 87 -4.65 -13.86 -8.49
C LEU A 87 -5.68 -12.81 -8.87
N MET A 88 -5.82 -12.52 -10.16
CA MET A 88 -6.78 -11.56 -10.69
C MET A 88 -7.57 -12.14 -11.88
N PRO A 89 -8.25 -13.30 -11.70
CA PRO A 89 -8.98 -14.01 -12.74
C PRO A 89 -10.04 -13.16 -13.44
N HIS A 90 -10.63 -12.21 -12.72
CA HIS A 90 -11.63 -11.31 -13.27
C HIS A 90 -11.08 -10.40 -14.37
N TYR A 91 -9.80 -9.98 -14.31
CA TYR A 91 -9.20 -9.23 -15.42
C TYR A 91 -9.06 -10.10 -16.67
N VAL A 92 -8.65 -11.35 -16.53
CA VAL A 92 -8.50 -12.29 -17.65
C VAL A 92 -9.88 -12.69 -18.22
N LEU A 93 -10.84 -12.99 -17.36
CA LEU A 93 -12.19 -13.38 -17.77
C LEU A 93 -12.93 -12.23 -18.44
N TRP A 94 -12.96 -11.05 -17.83
CA TRP A 94 -13.72 -9.92 -18.35
C TRP A 94 -13.04 -9.27 -19.54
N SER A 95 -11.71 -9.32 -19.67
CA SER A 95 -11.06 -8.89 -20.91
C SER A 95 -11.43 -9.75 -22.11
N LYS A 96 -11.64 -11.06 -21.90
CA LYS A 96 -12.14 -11.97 -22.96
C LYS A 96 -13.59 -11.69 -23.34
N ILE A 97 -14.43 -11.28 -22.39
CA ILE A 97 -15.87 -11.05 -22.61
C ILE A 97 -16.15 -9.64 -23.16
N TYR A 98 -15.53 -8.62 -22.58
CA TYR A 98 -15.83 -7.20 -22.83
C TYR A 98 -14.72 -6.47 -23.60
N GLY A 99 -13.61 -7.14 -23.89
CA GLY A 99 -12.47 -6.57 -24.61
C GLY A 99 -11.47 -5.84 -23.71
N LYS A 100 -10.61 -5.03 -24.33
CA LYS A 100 -9.46 -4.37 -23.69
C LYS A 100 -9.84 -3.30 -22.66
N ARG A 101 -11.09 -2.83 -22.70
CA ARG A 101 -11.65 -1.83 -21.76
C ARG A 101 -12.98 -2.32 -21.23
N PHE A 102 -13.09 -2.40 -19.92
CA PHE A 102 -14.36 -2.75 -19.31
C PHE A 102 -14.54 -2.10 -17.94
N MET A 103 -15.81 -1.92 -17.56
CA MET A 103 -16.22 -1.28 -16.32
C MET A 103 -16.75 -2.29 -15.30
N TYR A 104 -16.31 -2.18 -14.06
CA TYR A 104 -16.82 -2.99 -12.94
C TYR A 104 -16.90 -2.14 -11.67
N TRP A 105 -17.43 -2.68 -10.57
CA TRP A 105 -17.81 -1.88 -9.40
C TRP A 105 -17.30 -2.47 -8.09
N TYR A 106 -16.77 -1.60 -7.24
CA TYR A 106 -16.49 -1.88 -5.83
C TYR A 106 -17.49 -1.11 -4.96
N GLY A 107 -18.54 -1.79 -4.51
CA GLY A 107 -19.69 -1.12 -3.90
C GLY A 107 -20.32 -0.11 -4.86
N SER A 108 -20.28 1.17 -4.50
CA SER A 108 -20.75 2.30 -5.34
C SER A 108 -19.64 2.98 -6.14
N GLU A 109 -18.39 2.52 -6.07
CA GLU A 109 -17.27 3.13 -6.79
C GLU A 109 -17.03 2.45 -8.15
N PRO A 110 -17.09 3.20 -9.27
CA PRO A 110 -16.77 2.66 -10.58
C PRO A 110 -15.29 2.39 -10.75
N ARG A 111 -14.95 1.31 -11.44
CA ARG A 111 -13.60 0.93 -11.82
C ARG A 111 -13.55 0.67 -13.32
N LEU A 112 -12.63 1.33 -14.00
CA LEU A 112 -12.35 1.11 -15.42
C LEU A 112 -11.05 0.32 -15.54
N CYS A 113 -11.14 -0.89 -16.09
CA CYS A 113 -9.96 -1.63 -16.52
C CYS A 113 -9.51 -1.09 -17.88
N LEU A 114 -8.24 -0.72 -17.99
CA LEU A 114 -7.59 -0.27 -19.22
C LEU A 114 -6.38 -1.16 -19.47
N THR A 115 -6.32 -1.76 -20.65
CA THR A 115 -5.18 -2.60 -21.07
C THR A 115 -4.48 -2.06 -22.32
N GLU A 116 -5.02 -1.02 -22.97
CA GLU A 116 -4.32 -0.39 -24.09
C GLU A 116 -3.15 0.48 -23.61
N THR A 117 -1.95 0.09 -24.04
CA THR A 117 -0.68 0.75 -23.71
C THR A 117 -0.67 2.24 -24.07
N ASN A 118 -1.22 2.62 -25.22
CA ASN A 118 -1.29 4.01 -25.66
C ASN A 118 -2.12 4.89 -24.71
N MET A 119 -3.27 4.38 -24.25
CA MET A 119 -4.12 5.10 -23.31
C MET A 119 -3.52 5.14 -21.91
N ILE A 120 -2.89 4.05 -21.46
CA ILE A 120 -2.17 4.02 -20.19
C ILE A 120 -1.03 5.05 -20.20
N LYS A 121 -0.26 5.12 -21.29
CA LYS A 121 0.82 6.11 -21.46
C LYS A 121 0.28 7.55 -21.41
N GLU A 122 -0.85 7.81 -22.08
CA GLU A 122 -1.49 9.12 -22.02
C GLU A 122 -1.97 9.44 -20.60
N LEU A 123 -2.68 8.51 -19.94
CA LEU A 123 -3.19 8.68 -18.58
C LEU A 123 -2.08 8.96 -17.56
N LEU A 124 -0.94 8.28 -17.69
CA LEU A 124 0.22 8.44 -16.82
C LEU A 124 1.13 9.62 -17.22
N SER A 125 0.80 10.35 -18.28
CA SER A 125 1.57 11.52 -18.71
C SER A 125 1.40 12.72 -17.77
N SER A 126 2.32 13.67 -17.85
CA SER A 126 2.28 14.93 -17.09
C SER A 126 1.00 15.74 -17.32
N LYS A 127 0.31 15.54 -18.45
CA LYS A 127 -0.95 16.19 -18.79
C LYS A 127 -2.06 15.90 -17.79
N TYR A 128 -2.12 14.68 -17.25
CA TYR A 128 -3.21 14.24 -16.35
C TYR A 128 -2.78 14.10 -14.90
N VAL A 129 -1.53 14.39 -14.55
CA VAL A 129 -0.96 14.16 -13.21
C VAL A 129 -1.76 14.81 -12.07
N GLN A 130 -2.41 15.94 -12.32
CA GLN A 130 -3.23 16.65 -11.31
C GLN A 130 -4.61 15.99 -11.09
N ILE A 131 -5.08 15.21 -12.06
CA ILE A 131 -6.40 14.55 -12.06
C ILE A 131 -6.25 13.08 -11.67
N THR A 132 -5.14 12.45 -12.04
CA THR A 132 -4.79 11.09 -11.60
C THR A 132 -4.36 11.07 -10.15
N GLY A 133 -4.82 10.09 -9.39
CA GLY A 133 -4.46 9.97 -7.99
C GLY A 133 -5.05 8.73 -7.34
N ARG A 134 -4.92 8.65 -6.02
CA ARG A 134 -5.62 7.64 -5.22
C ARG A 134 -7.08 8.01 -5.07
N SER A 135 -7.95 7.03 -5.15
CA SER A 135 -9.37 7.25 -4.95
C SER A 135 -9.66 7.57 -3.48
N TRP A 136 -10.80 8.21 -3.22
CA TRP A 136 -11.21 8.57 -1.86
C TRP A 136 -11.27 7.32 -0.95
N LEU A 137 -11.70 6.19 -1.50
CA LEU A 137 -11.74 4.89 -0.82
C LEU A 137 -10.37 4.40 -0.37
N GLN A 138 -9.36 4.56 -1.23
CA GLN A 138 -7.99 4.20 -0.90
C GLN A 138 -7.44 5.09 0.22
N GLN A 139 -7.66 6.41 0.12
CA GLN A 139 -7.20 7.37 1.12
C GLN A 139 -7.84 7.18 2.50
N GLN A 140 -9.13 6.84 2.55
CA GLN A 140 -9.79 6.55 3.84
C GLN A 140 -9.33 5.21 4.42
N GLY A 141 -9.16 4.18 3.57
CA GLY A 141 -8.70 2.86 3.99
C GLY A 141 -7.29 2.89 4.60
N SER A 142 -6.41 3.74 4.07
CA SER A 142 -5.03 3.90 4.54
C SER A 142 -4.84 4.92 5.66
N LYS A 143 -5.87 5.71 6.00
CA LYS A 143 -5.78 6.85 6.93
C LYS A 143 -5.23 6.49 8.31
N HIS A 144 -5.54 5.30 8.81
CA HIS A 144 -5.07 4.84 10.12
C HIS A 144 -3.69 4.18 10.07
N PHE A 145 -3.17 3.92 8.87
CA PHE A 145 -1.89 3.25 8.64
C PHE A 145 -0.80 4.26 8.24
N VAL A 146 -0.87 4.79 7.01
CA VAL A 146 0.12 5.75 6.46
C VAL A 146 -0.37 7.20 6.44
N GLY A 147 -1.61 7.45 6.87
CA GLY A 147 -2.14 8.81 7.01
C GLY A 147 -2.15 9.58 5.69
N GLN A 148 -1.58 10.80 5.70
CA GLN A 148 -1.46 11.68 4.53
C GLN A 148 -0.08 11.64 3.84
N GLY A 149 0.72 10.60 4.09
CA GLY A 149 2.03 10.45 3.46
C GLY A 149 1.96 10.31 1.94
N LEU A 150 3.13 10.40 1.28
CA LEU A 150 3.28 10.48 -0.17
C LEU A 150 2.52 9.41 -0.95
N LEU A 151 2.39 8.21 -0.39
CA LEU A 151 1.70 7.09 -1.03
C LEU A 151 0.21 7.40 -1.32
N MET A 152 -0.41 8.26 -0.51
CA MET A 152 -1.85 8.54 -0.50
C MET A 152 -2.20 9.99 -0.85
N ALA A 153 -1.21 10.86 -1.00
CA ALA A 153 -1.41 12.24 -1.43
C ALA A 153 -1.80 12.34 -2.91
N ASN A 154 -2.59 13.37 -3.25
CA ASN A 154 -2.97 13.72 -4.62
C ASN A 154 -2.64 15.19 -4.92
N GLY A 155 -2.64 15.55 -6.21
CA GLY A 155 -2.55 16.93 -6.70
C GLY A 155 -1.36 17.71 -6.16
N HIS A 156 -1.61 18.94 -5.68
CA HIS A 156 -0.56 19.82 -5.14
C HIS A 156 0.20 19.24 -3.93
N SER A 157 -0.50 18.56 -3.01
CA SER A 157 0.14 17.94 -1.84
C SER A 157 1.13 16.86 -2.26
N TRP A 158 0.73 16.00 -3.21
CA TRP A 158 1.61 14.97 -3.76
C TRP A 158 2.83 15.59 -4.44
N PHE A 159 2.63 16.60 -5.28
CA PHE A 159 3.71 17.27 -5.99
C PHE A 159 4.74 17.87 -5.02
N HIS A 160 4.25 18.53 -3.97
CA HIS A 160 5.10 19.13 -2.95
C HIS A 160 5.89 18.08 -2.14
N GLN A 161 5.21 17.06 -1.60
CA GLN A 161 5.84 15.96 -0.86
C GLN A 161 6.87 15.23 -1.75
N ARG A 162 6.53 14.92 -3.00
CA ARG A 162 7.42 14.25 -3.95
C ARG A 162 8.67 15.08 -4.21
N ARG A 163 8.54 16.40 -4.36
CA ARG A 163 9.68 17.31 -4.58
C ARG A 163 10.65 17.33 -3.40
N ILE A 164 10.14 17.24 -2.17
CA ILE A 164 10.96 17.23 -0.94
C ILE A 164 11.74 15.92 -0.82
N VAL A 165 11.09 14.81 -1.14
CA VAL A 165 11.64 13.47 -0.89
C VAL A 165 12.51 12.97 -2.04
N SER A 166 12.22 13.33 -3.30
CA SER A 166 12.96 12.82 -4.47
C SER A 166 14.49 13.00 -4.39
N PRO A 167 15.05 14.11 -3.86
CA PRO A 167 16.50 14.28 -3.68
C PRO A 167 17.18 13.19 -2.85
N ALA A 168 16.47 12.51 -1.94
CA ALA A 168 16.99 11.39 -1.15
C ALA A 168 17.45 10.22 -2.02
N PHE A 169 16.74 10.01 -3.13
CA PHE A 169 16.89 8.85 -3.99
C PHE A 169 17.64 9.19 -5.29
N MET A 170 18.38 10.30 -5.31
CA MET A 170 19.23 10.68 -6.46
C MET A 170 20.59 9.98 -6.39
N ALA A 171 21.21 9.77 -7.55
CA ALA A 171 22.43 8.98 -7.71
C ALA A 171 23.53 9.37 -6.71
N ASP A 172 23.84 10.64 -6.55
CA ASP A 172 24.93 11.10 -5.67
C ASP A 172 24.71 10.73 -4.19
N ARG A 173 23.45 10.71 -3.74
CA ARG A 173 23.09 10.27 -2.39
C ARG A 173 23.21 8.76 -2.27
N LEU A 174 22.67 8.02 -3.25
CA LEU A 174 22.73 6.56 -3.27
C LEU A 174 24.17 6.03 -3.31
N LYS A 175 25.10 6.71 -4.02
CA LYS A 175 26.53 6.35 -4.02
C LYS A 175 27.11 6.32 -2.61
N SER A 176 26.74 7.28 -1.76
CA SER A 176 27.19 7.33 -0.36
C SER A 176 26.61 6.21 0.51
N HIS A 177 25.54 5.55 0.07
CA HIS A 177 24.89 4.44 0.77
C HIS A 177 25.42 3.06 0.37
N ALA A 178 26.10 2.93 -0.78
CA ALA A 178 26.59 1.66 -1.31
C ALA A 178 27.44 0.88 -0.29
N GLY A 179 28.35 1.56 0.43
CA GLY A 179 29.18 0.93 1.46
C GLY A 179 28.35 0.34 2.62
N TYR A 180 27.27 1.01 3.04
CA TYR A 180 26.36 0.47 4.05
C TYR A 180 25.59 -0.74 3.53
N MET A 181 25.13 -0.73 2.28
CA MET A 181 24.44 -1.86 1.65
C MET A 181 25.33 -3.10 1.59
N VAL A 182 26.60 -2.94 1.17
CA VAL A 182 27.59 -4.02 1.17
C VAL A 182 27.82 -4.54 2.59
N THR A 183 27.94 -3.64 3.58
CA THR A 183 28.14 -4.03 4.98
C THR A 183 26.96 -4.85 5.53
N CYS A 184 25.73 -4.42 5.27
CA CYS A 184 24.53 -5.18 5.66
C CYS A 184 24.48 -6.55 4.97
N THR A 185 24.82 -6.60 3.68
CA THR A 185 24.85 -7.85 2.89
C THR A 185 25.89 -8.82 3.41
N LYS A 186 27.13 -8.35 3.70
CA LYS A 186 28.18 -9.18 4.32
C LYS A 186 27.75 -9.75 5.67
N LYS A 187 27.04 -8.97 6.49
CA LYS A 187 26.48 -9.46 7.77
C LYS A 187 25.45 -10.57 7.56
N MET A 188 24.54 -10.41 6.59
CA MET A 188 23.57 -11.45 6.25
C MET A 188 24.25 -12.73 5.75
N ILE A 189 25.23 -12.60 4.84
CA ILE A 189 26.01 -13.73 4.32
C ILE A 189 26.75 -14.44 5.46
N LYS A 190 27.33 -13.71 6.41
CA LYS A 190 27.95 -14.31 7.59
C LYS A 190 26.93 -15.13 8.39
N SER A 191 25.74 -14.59 8.65
CA SER A 191 24.69 -15.35 9.36
C SER A 191 24.25 -16.60 8.61
N LEU A 192 24.27 -16.60 7.28
CA LEU A 192 24.01 -17.81 6.48
C LEU A 192 25.13 -18.85 6.66
N HIS A 193 26.40 -18.44 6.62
CA HIS A 193 27.53 -19.36 6.87
C HIS A 193 27.49 -19.94 8.29
N ASP A 194 27.16 -19.11 9.28
CA ASP A 194 27.04 -19.55 10.67
C ASP A 194 25.93 -20.61 10.83
N ALA A 195 24.79 -20.46 10.13
CA ALA A 195 23.70 -21.45 10.14
C ALA A 195 24.11 -22.79 9.50
N ILE A 196 24.83 -22.73 8.37
CA ILE A 196 25.38 -23.94 7.72
C ILE A 196 26.37 -24.64 8.66
N ALA A 197 27.22 -23.88 9.35
CA ALA A 197 28.19 -24.45 10.30
C ALA A 197 27.53 -25.13 11.51
N THR A 198 26.29 -24.74 11.87
CA THR A 198 25.51 -25.39 12.93
C THR A 198 24.74 -26.62 12.47
N GLY A 199 24.81 -27.00 11.19
CA GLY A 199 24.18 -28.20 10.64
C GLY A 199 22.80 -27.97 10.01
N ASP A 200 22.43 -26.72 9.72
CA ASP A 200 21.22 -26.44 8.95
C ASP A 200 21.54 -26.59 7.44
N ASP A 201 21.02 -27.66 6.81
CA ASP A 201 21.18 -27.92 5.37
C ASP A 201 20.18 -27.14 4.51
N GLU A 202 19.11 -26.59 5.11
CA GLU A 202 18.06 -25.83 4.44
C GLU A 202 17.79 -24.50 5.15
N VAL A 203 17.61 -23.43 4.38
CA VAL A 203 17.34 -22.08 4.92
C VAL A 203 16.16 -21.41 4.22
N GLU A 204 15.28 -20.79 5.01
CA GLU A 204 14.23 -19.92 4.49
C GLU A 204 14.84 -18.54 4.16
N ILE A 205 15.14 -18.31 2.89
CA ILE A 205 15.89 -17.11 2.45
C ILE A 205 15.09 -15.81 2.57
N GLY A 206 13.77 -15.87 2.53
CA GLY A 206 12.90 -14.69 2.58
C GLY A 206 13.01 -13.93 3.89
N GLY A 207 13.17 -14.61 5.03
CA GLY A 207 13.43 -14.00 6.32
C GLY A 207 14.78 -13.29 6.40
N TYR A 208 15.82 -13.85 5.76
CA TYR A 208 17.14 -13.20 5.66
C TYR A 208 17.09 -11.94 4.80
N LEU A 209 16.40 -12.00 3.66
CA LEU A 209 16.28 -10.87 2.74
C LEU A 209 15.38 -9.76 3.31
N THR A 210 14.31 -10.12 4.02
CA THR A 210 13.48 -9.17 4.78
C THR A 210 14.29 -8.44 5.85
N ARG A 211 15.16 -9.18 6.56
CA ARG A 211 16.10 -8.59 7.53
C ARG A 211 17.12 -7.69 6.84
N LEU A 212 17.67 -8.10 5.70
CA LEU A 212 18.65 -7.33 4.94
C LEU A 212 18.07 -5.99 4.47
N THR A 213 16.90 -5.99 3.83
CA THR A 213 16.30 -4.75 3.30
C THR A 213 15.86 -3.83 4.43
N GLY A 214 15.37 -4.39 5.53
CA GLY A 214 15.07 -3.66 6.76
C GLY A 214 16.31 -2.97 7.35
N ASP A 215 17.46 -3.65 7.42
CA ASP A 215 18.72 -3.06 7.90
C ASP A 215 19.25 -1.97 6.96
N ILE A 216 19.16 -2.18 5.65
CA ILE A 216 19.57 -1.19 4.65
C ILE A 216 18.77 0.10 4.83
N ILE A 217 17.43 0.05 4.76
CA ILE A 217 16.62 1.27 4.79
C ILE A 217 16.70 1.99 6.14
N SER A 218 16.80 1.24 7.24
CA SER A 218 16.93 1.80 8.59
C SER A 218 18.21 2.60 8.77
N ARG A 219 19.31 2.16 8.14
CA ARG A 219 20.61 2.85 8.20
C ARG A 219 20.75 3.96 7.16
N THR A 220 20.27 3.77 5.94
CA THR A 220 20.48 4.75 4.86
C THR A 220 19.52 5.93 4.96
N GLU A 221 18.24 5.68 5.26
CA GLU A 221 17.20 6.72 5.21
C GLU A 221 16.87 7.34 6.55
N PHE A 222 17.00 6.57 7.64
CA PHE A 222 16.56 6.99 8.97
C PHE A 222 17.71 7.15 9.97
N ASP A 223 18.94 6.84 9.58
CA ASP A 223 20.14 6.86 10.44
C ASP A 223 19.89 6.19 11.81
N SER A 224 19.11 5.12 11.77
CA SER A 224 18.58 4.41 12.94
C SER A 224 19.28 3.07 13.11
N SER A 225 19.28 2.55 14.34
CA SER A 225 19.76 1.19 14.57
C SER A 225 18.82 0.17 13.91
N TYR A 226 19.40 -0.94 13.43
CA TYR A 226 18.65 -2.07 12.88
C TYR A 226 17.51 -2.50 13.81
N GLU A 227 17.77 -2.55 15.11
CA GLU A 227 16.79 -3.04 16.09
C GLU A 227 15.56 -2.14 16.19
N LYS A 228 15.75 -0.81 16.16
CA LYS A 228 14.61 0.13 16.11
C LYS A 228 13.85 0.02 14.79
N GLY A 229 14.56 -0.14 13.68
CA GLY A 229 13.96 -0.40 12.36
C GLY A 229 13.12 -1.68 12.35
N ARG A 230 13.68 -2.79 12.86
CA ARG A 230 13.00 -4.08 12.99
C ARG A 230 11.71 -3.97 13.79
N GLN A 231 11.76 -3.31 14.95
CA GLN A 231 10.57 -3.07 15.75
C GLN A 231 9.54 -2.21 15.00
N MET A 232 9.98 -1.21 14.23
CA MET A 232 9.10 -0.41 13.39
C MET A 232 8.36 -1.25 12.35
N PHE A 233 9.09 -2.11 11.62
CA PHE A 233 8.49 -2.97 10.59
C PHE A 233 7.45 -3.92 11.19
N GLN A 234 7.78 -4.59 12.30
CA GLN A 234 6.84 -5.50 12.98
C GLN A 234 5.57 -4.77 13.46
N LEU A 235 5.71 -3.55 13.98
CA LEU A 235 4.58 -2.74 14.41
C LEU A 235 3.73 -2.28 13.21
N LEU A 236 4.35 -1.88 12.10
CA LEU A 236 3.66 -1.47 10.87
C LEU A 236 2.92 -2.64 10.22
N GLU A 237 3.54 -3.80 10.10
CA GLU A 237 2.93 -5.03 9.59
C GLU A 237 1.73 -5.46 10.46
N SER A 238 1.89 -5.42 11.79
CA SER A 238 0.81 -5.69 12.73
C SER A 238 -0.34 -4.68 12.56
N LEU A 239 -0.03 -3.38 12.44
CA LEU A 239 -1.02 -2.33 12.25
C LEU A 239 -1.74 -2.47 10.90
N GLN A 240 -1.02 -2.83 9.83
CA GLN A 240 -1.58 -3.16 8.53
C GLN A 240 -2.54 -4.34 8.62
N SER A 241 -2.15 -5.44 9.27
CA SER A 241 -3.02 -6.61 9.42
C SER A 241 -4.30 -6.27 10.18
N LEU A 242 -4.22 -5.48 11.25
CA LEU A 242 -5.37 -5.07 12.05
C LEU A 242 -6.30 -4.12 11.29
N THR A 243 -5.73 -3.14 10.58
CA THR A 243 -6.51 -2.20 9.76
C THR A 243 -7.22 -2.95 8.62
N ALA A 244 -6.53 -3.88 7.95
CA ALA A 244 -7.13 -4.76 6.96
C ALA A 244 -8.29 -5.59 7.54
N ARG A 245 -8.06 -6.30 8.66
CA ARG A 245 -9.10 -7.14 9.31
C ARG A 245 -10.32 -6.34 9.76
N SER A 246 -10.13 -5.09 10.19
CA SER A 246 -11.22 -4.22 10.67
C SER A 246 -12.17 -3.76 9.57
N SER A 247 -11.69 -3.74 8.33
CA SER A 247 -12.45 -3.28 7.17
C SER A 247 -13.45 -4.31 6.63
N ARG A 248 -13.34 -5.58 7.07
CA ARG A 248 -14.24 -6.71 6.72
C ARG A 248 -15.66 -6.60 7.28
N TYR A 249 -15.89 -5.65 8.19
CA TYR A 249 -17.19 -5.48 8.82
C TYR A 249 -17.92 -4.30 8.16
N LEU A 250 -19.00 -4.60 7.43
CA LEU A 250 -19.91 -3.58 6.96
C LEU A 250 -20.76 -3.13 8.15
N TRP A 251 -20.64 -1.85 8.48
CA TRP A 251 -21.26 -1.31 9.67
C TRP A 251 -22.56 -0.62 9.25
N ILE A 252 -23.69 -1.10 9.79
CA ILE A 252 -25.01 -0.55 9.51
C ILE A 252 -25.26 0.59 10.50
N PRO A 253 -25.56 1.82 10.04
CA PRO A 253 -25.83 2.91 10.95
C PRO A 253 -26.96 2.62 11.93
N GLY A 254 -26.67 2.76 13.23
CA GLY A 254 -27.66 2.65 14.31
C GLY A 254 -27.94 1.26 14.87
N SER A 255 -27.19 0.22 14.47
CA SER A 255 -27.37 -1.13 15.02
C SER A 255 -26.06 -1.74 15.51
N SER A 256 -26.11 -2.53 16.59
CA SER A 256 -24.99 -3.37 17.05
C SER A 256 -24.73 -4.57 16.13
N CYS A 257 -25.49 -4.70 15.03
CA CYS A 257 -25.42 -5.80 14.08
C CYS A 257 -24.21 -5.65 13.15
N ARG A 258 -23.38 -6.70 13.11
CA ARG A 258 -22.30 -6.87 12.14
C ARG A 258 -22.81 -7.68 10.97
N LEU A 259 -22.80 -7.11 9.77
CA LEU A 259 -22.76 -7.94 8.57
C LEU A 259 -21.30 -8.32 8.32
N VAL A 260 -20.99 -9.59 8.55
CA VAL A 260 -19.69 -10.17 8.21
C VAL A 260 -19.64 -10.30 6.69
N PHE A 261 -18.78 -9.51 6.03
CA PHE A 261 -18.34 -9.89 4.69
C PHE A 261 -17.27 -10.95 4.88
N ASP A 262 -17.68 -12.21 4.80
CA ASP A 262 -16.77 -13.34 4.77
C ASP A 262 -16.11 -13.39 3.37
N MET A 263 -15.08 -12.56 3.18
CA MET A 263 -14.00 -12.95 2.27
C MET A 263 -13.16 -13.97 3.02
N SER A 264 -13.03 -15.18 2.48
CA SER A 264 -12.39 -16.28 3.18
C SER A 264 -11.00 -15.88 3.67
N THR A 265 -10.67 -16.28 4.90
CA THR A 265 -9.35 -16.12 5.51
C THR A 265 -8.21 -16.65 4.62
N ASP A 266 -8.50 -17.64 3.79
CA ASP A 266 -7.56 -18.28 2.86
C ASP A 266 -7.26 -17.40 1.64
N PHE A 267 -8.25 -16.63 1.17
CA PHE A 267 -8.06 -15.66 0.07
C PHE A 267 -7.11 -14.55 0.52
N GLU A 268 -7.25 -14.04 1.75
CA GLU A 268 -6.38 -13.01 2.31
C GLU A 268 -4.97 -13.55 2.63
N ALA A 269 -4.86 -14.76 3.20
CA ALA A 269 -3.56 -15.36 3.55
C ALA A 269 -2.74 -15.77 2.31
N CYS A 270 -3.38 -16.29 1.27
CA CYS A 270 -2.73 -16.64 0.00
C CYS A 270 -2.22 -15.38 -0.72
N MET A 271 -3.05 -14.33 -0.77
CA MET A 271 -2.75 -13.05 -1.41
C MET A 271 -1.68 -12.22 -0.68
N ILE A 272 -1.65 -12.24 0.66
CA ILE A 272 -0.62 -11.58 1.47
C ILE A 272 0.73 -12.30 1.33
N ARG A 273 0.76 -13.64 1.26
CA ARG A 273 2.00 -14.42 1.18
C ARG A 273 2.65 -14.46 -0.21
N THR A 274 1.88 -14.42 -1.30
CA THR A 274 2.43 -14.69 -2.64
C THR A 274 2.93 -13.47 -3.41
N THR A 275 2.45 -12.25 -3.13
CA THR A 275 2.60 -11.12 -4.09
C THR A 275 2.69 -9.75 -3.45
N GLY A 276 3.47 -9.59 -2.37
CA GLY A 276 3.52 -8.35 -1.61
C GLY A 276 3.57 -7.06 -2.45
N LEU A 277 2.99 -6.02 -1.86
CA LEU A 277 2.69 -4.70 -2.44
C LEU A 277 1.72 -4.67 -3.65
N VAL A 278 1.74 -5.64 -4.58
CA VAL A 278 0.77 -5.68 -5.70
C VAL A 278 -0.65 -5.95 -5.19
N VAL A 279 -0.79 -6.81 -4.18
CA VAL A 279 -2.10 -7.10 -3.56
C VAL A 279 -2.42 -6.20 -2.38
N LEU A 280 -1.44 -5.52 -1.78
CA LEU A 280 -1.71 -4.42 -0.84
C LEU A 280 -2.59 -3.34 -1.50
N TRP A 281 -2.38 -3.11 -2.80
CA TRP A 281 -3.21 -2.22 -3.61
C TRP A 281 -4.63 -2.72 -3.78
N ASN A 282 -4.84 -4.01 -4.07
CA ASN A 282 -6.18 -4.57 -4.19
C ASN A 282 -6.90 -4.64 -2.83
N HIS A 283 -6.17 -4.94 -1.74
CA HIS A 283 -6.72 -5.04 -0.39
C HIS A 283 -7.07 -3.66 0.20
N LEU A 284 -6.22 -2.64 0.05
CA LEU A 284 -6.56 -1.25 0.43
C LEU A 284 -7.81 -0.71 -0.30
N ILE A 285 -8.13 -1.30 -1.47
CA ILE A 285 -9.31 -0.96 -2.26
C ILE A 285 -10.56 -1.78 -1.85
N VAL A 286 -10.42 -3.07 -1.52
CA VAL A 286 -11.56 -3.88 -1.04
C VAL A 286 -11.97 -3.48 0.39
N ASN A 287 -11.04 -2.91 1.17
CA ASN A 287 -11.22 -2.38 2.53
C ASN A 287 -12.25 -1.23 2.65
N SER A 288 -12.85 -0.78 1.55
CA SER A 288 -13.58 0.48 1.53
C SER A 288 -15.10 0.31 1.52
N VAL A 289 -15.63 -0.87 1.18
CA VAL A 289 -17.10 -1.07 1.08
C VAL A 289 -17.80 -1.03 2.43
N GLY A 290 -17.16 -1.58 3.48
CA GLY A 290 -17.62 -1.41 4.87
C GLY A 290 -17.62 0.03 5.34
N PHE A 291 -16.71 0.85 4.82
CA PHE A 291 -16.52 2.24 5.22
C PHE A 291 -17.45 3.20 4.47
N VAL A 292 -17.75 2.96 3.18
CA VAL A 292 -18.63 3.81 2.36
C VAL A 292 -20.03 3.87 2.92
N LEU A 293 -20.65 2.74 3.25
CA LEU A 293 -22.04 2.72 3.74
C LEU A 293 -22.17 3.51 5.05
N VAL A 294 -21.18 3.40 5.93
CA VAL A 294 -21.15 4.10 7.23
C VAL A 294 -20.91 5.58 7.05
N HIS A 295 -19.90 5.95 6.26
CA HIS A 295 -19.44 7.33 6.12
C HIS A 295 -20.34 8.13 5.18
N THR A 296 -20.89 7.59 4.09
CA THR A 296 -21.91 8.33 3.31
C THR A 296 -23.15 8.65 4.13
N LEU A 297 -23.47 7.83 5.14
CA LEU A 297 -24.54 8.06 6.11
C LEU A 297 -24.12 8.91 7.34
N THR A 298 -22.82 9.20 7.54
CA THR A 298 -22.32 10.03 8.67
C THR A 298 -21.56 11.31 8.29
N ASP A 299 -21.06 11.46 7.06
CA ASP A 299 -20.20 12.58 6.62
C ASP A 299 -21.00 13.68 5.88
N ARG A 300 -22.15 13.34 5.29
CA ARG A 300 -23.10 14.34 4.73
C ARG A 300 -24.19 14.77 5.72
N THR A 301 -24.22 14.12 6.87
CA THR A 301 -25.09 14.40 8.02
C THR A 301 -24.19 14.75 9.21
N SER A 302 -23.47 15.89 9.10
CA SER A 302 -23.00 16.57 10.30
C SER A 302 -24.16 16.61 11.30
N ASN A 303 -23.94 15.97 12.46
CA ASN A 303 -24.78 16.01 13.67
C ASN A 303 -25.77 14.87 13.98
N PHE A 304 -25.58 13.61 13.52
CA PHE A 304 -26.19 12.47 14.23
C PHE A 304 -25.15 11.63 14.99
N LEU A 305 -25.00 11.98 16.27
CA LEU A 305 -24.34 11.23 17.32
C LEU A 305 -25.03 9.88 17.52
N CYS A 306 -24.30 8.78 17.34
CA CYS A 306 -24.44 7.55 18.15
C CYS A 306 -23.34 6.53 17.78
N CYS A 307 -22.92 6.57 16.52
CA CYS A 307 -22.12 5.52 15.88
C CYS A 307 -20.61 5.64 16.15
N ARG A 308 -20.15 6.84 16.54
CA ARG A 308 -18.75 7.14 16.87
C ARG A 308 -18.33 6.62 18.26
N PHE A 309 -19.30 6.18 19.08
CA PHE A 309 -19.12 5.90 20.51
C PHE A 309 -19.16 4.42 20.91
N LEU A 310 -19.30 3.47 19.99
CA LEU A 310 -19.21 2.05 20.33
C LEU A 310 -17.75 1.57 20.30
N PRO A 311 -17.10 1.34 21.45
CA PRO A 311 -15.74 0.81 21.51
C PRO A 311 -15.74 -0.64 21.02
N SER A 312 -15.33 -0.86 19.77
CA SER A 312 -14.99 -2.20 19.32
C SER A 312 -13.57 -2.54 19.77
N ARG A 313 -13.36 -3.79 20.19
CA ARG A 313 -12.02 -4.33 20.51
C ARG A 313 -10.98 -3.98 19.42
N PHE A 314 -11.37 -4.10 18.15
CA PHE A 314 -10.53 -3.71 17.00
C PHE A 314 -10.15 -2.23 16.96
N ARG A 315 -11.08 -1.32 17.26
CA ARG A 315 -10.77 0.14 17.26
C ARG A 315 -9.76 0.46 18.36
N ARG A 316 -9.87 -0.22 19.51
CA ARG A 316 -8.91 -0.09 20.61
C ARG A 316 -7.54 -0.66 20.22
N GLU A 317 -7.48 -1.86 19.66
CA GLU A 317 -6.23 -2.49 19.20
C GLU A 317 -5.52 -1.64 18.13
N ILE A 318 -6.23 -1.13 17.12
CA ILE A 318 -5.67 -0.21 16.11
C ILE A 318 -5.14 1.07 16.76
N LYS A 319 -5.88 1.65 17.72
CA LYS A 319 -5.45 2.87 18.42
C LYS A 319 -4.19 2.62 19.25
N GLU A 320 -4.13 1.51 19.98
CA GLU A 320 -2.97 1.12 20.78
C GLU A 320 -1.74 0.88 19.90
N MET A 321 -1.89 0.16 18.79
CA MET A 321 -0.80 -0.07 17.83
C MET A 321 -0.33 1.22 17.17
N LYS A 322 -1.25 2.11 16.78
CA LYS A 322 -0.91 3.42 16.24
C LYS A 322 -0.06 4.23 17.22
N VAL A 323 -0.44 4.26 18.50
CA VAL A 323 0.33 4.98 19.54
C VAL A 323 1.73 4.38 19.71
N ARG A 324 1.88 3.05 19.62
CA ARG A 324 3.21 2.39 19.67
C ARG A 324 4.09 2.77 18.48
N VAL A 325 3.55 2.73 17.27
CA VAL A 325 4.25 3.18 16.05
C VAL A 325 4.68 4.64 16.18
N GLU A 326 3.75 5.51 16.59
CA GLU A 326 4.02 6.94 16.74
C GLU A 326 5.08 7.23 17.81
N ARG A 327 5.07 6.50 18.93
CA ARG A 327 6.10 6.61 19.97
C ARG A 327 7.48 6.23 19.44
N LEU A 328 7.61 5.08 18.80
CA LEU A 328 8.90 4.60 18.30
C LEU A 328 9.44 5.52 17.18
N LEU A 329 8.55 6.04 16.31
CA LEU A 329 8.94 7.04 15.31
C LEU A 329 9.44 8.33 15.97
N MET A 330 8.75 8.78 17.03
CA MET A 330 9.16 9.97 17.77
C MET A 330 10.53 9.77 18.43
N GLU A 331 10.82 8.59 18.96
CA GLU A 331 12.15 8.25 19.51
C GLU A 331 13.24 8.29 18.44
N ILE A 332 12.96 7.81 17.22
CA ILE A 332 13.90 7.90 16.09
C ILE A 332 14.11 9.38 15.71
N ILE A 333 13.02 10.15 15.55
CA ILE A 333 13.06 11.58 15.22
C ILE A 333 13.83 12.38 16.27
N GLN A 334 13.56 12.14 17.55
CA GLN A 334 14.20 12.87 18.65
C GLN A 334 15.69 12.55 18.73
N SER A 335 16.06 11.27 18.56
CA SER A 335 17.47 10.86 18.49
C SER A 335 18.24 11.60 17.39
N SER A 336 17.62 11.84 16.22
CA SER A 336 18.22 12.61 15.13
C SER A 336 18.30 14.12 15.44
N LYS A 337 17.33 14.67 16.19
CA LYS A 337 17.32 16.08 16.59
C LYS A 337 18.38 16.39 17.64
N ASP A 338 18.47 15.56 18.68
CA ASP A 338 19.42 15.72 19.78
C ASP A 338 20.87 15.70 19.26
N GLY A 339 21.16 14.89 18.23
CA GLY A 339 22.47 14.87 17.57
C GLY A 339 22.90 16.22 16.99
N VAL A 340 21.95 17.04 16.52
CA VAL A 340 22.20 18.38 15.98
C VAL A 340 22.26 19.41 17.10
N GLU A 341 21.34 19.36 18.06
CA GLU A 341 21.27 20.34 19.16
C GLU A 341 22.48 20.26 20.10
N ILE A 342 23.03 19.06 20.31
CA ILE A 342 24.23 18.82 21.14
C ILE A 342 25.53 19.13 20.35
N GLY A 343 25.44 19.50 19.07
CA GLY A 343 26.60 19.80 18.23
C GLY A 343 27.42 18.57 17.79
N ARG A 344 26.89 17.35 17.95
CA ARG A 344 27.52 16.11 17.45
C ARG A 344 27.45 15.98 15.93
N SER A 345 26.50 16.66 15.29
CA SER A 345 26.32 16.69 13.85
C SER A 345 25.91 18.08 13.38
N SER A 346 26.44 18.54 12.24
CA SER A 346 26.07 19.82 11.62
C SER A 346 24.75 19.77 10.84
N SER A 347 24.10 18.60 10.78
CA SER A 347 22.91 18.32 9.97
C SER A 347 22.08 17.19 10.59
N TYR A 348 20.76 17.20 10.37
CA TYR A 348 19.80 16.16 10.81
C TYR A 348 20.02 14.76 10.18
N GLY A 349 21.17 14.52 9.54
CA GLY A 349 21.49 13.32 8.81
C GLY A 349 21.40 13.52 7.31
N ARG A 350 22.06 12.62 6.55
CA ARG A 350 22.13 12.68 5.08
C ARG A 350 20.98 11.93 4.38
N GLY A 351 20.22 11.12 5.12
CA GLY A 351 19.09 10.32 4.61
C GLY A 351 17.76 11.09 4.60
N LEU A 352 16.70 10.40 4.15
CA LEU A 352 15.33 10.90 4.09
C LEU A 352 14.88 11.70 5.33
N LEU A 353 15.03 11.14 6.53
CA LEU A 353 14.53 11.77 7.75
C LEU A 353 15.15 13.16 7.97
N GLY A 354 16.45 13.30 7.69
CA GLY A 354 17.16 14.57 7.81
C GLY A 354 16.61 15.64 6.86
N MET A 355 16.25 15.27 5.64
CA MET A 355 15.61 16.19 4.68
C MET A 355 14.20 16.59 5.11
N LEU A 356 13.40 15.64 5.60
CA LEU A 356 12.05 15.93 6.10
C LEU A 356 12.08 16.89 7.28
N LEU A 357 13.00 16.69 8.23
CA LEU A 357 13.18 17.56 9.38
C LEU A 357 13.70 18.95 8.97
N SER A 358 14.62 19.02 8.02
CA SER A 358 15.14 20.29 7.49
C SER A 358 14.05 21.10 6.77
N GLU A 359 13.14 20.44 6.06
CA GLU A 359 12.01 21.13 5.42
C GLU A 359 10.95 21.56 6.43
N ALA A 360 10.68 20.74 7.46
CA ALA A 360 9.76 21.09 8.56
C ALA A 360 10.17 22.36 9.32
N GLN A 361 11.46 22.69 9.35
CA GLN A 361 11.96 23.92 9.97
C GLN A 361 11.77 25.18 9.12
N LYS A 362 11.66 25.04 7.80
CA LYS A 362 11.45 26.18 6.90
C LYS A 362 10.01 26.67 7.06
N LYS A 363 9.80 27.63 7.96
CA LYS A 363 8.53 28.36 8.04
C LYS A 363 8.32 29.14 6.74
N ARG A 364 7.55 28.58 5.80
CA ARG A 364 7.06 29.29 4.61
C ARG A 364 5.59 29.66 4.80
N GLU A 365 5.20 30.83 4.29
CA GLU A 365 3.80 31.19 4.15
C GLU A 365 3.14 30.25 3.13
N GLY A 366 2.26 29.35 3.60
CA GLY A 366 1.64 28.30 2.79
C GLY A 366 1.59 26.95 3.51
N PHE A 367 1.93 25.87 2.80
CA PHE A 367 1.96 24.51 3.37
C PHE A 367 3.15 24.35 4.32
N SER A 368 2.87 24.35 5.63
CA SER A 368 3.87 24.03 6.65
C SER A 368 4.00 22.51 6.78
N TYR A 369 5.22 21.99 6.62
CA TYR A 369 5.51 20.58 6.76
C TYR A 369 5.46 20.19 8.25
N SER A 370 4.26 19.85 8.73
CA SER A 370 4.00 19.58 10.14
C SER A 370 4.66 18.27 10.61
N LEU A 371 5.00 18.18 11.90
CA LEU A 371 5.55 16.95 12.49
C LEU A 371 4.66 15.71 12.25
N PRO A 372 3.32 15.77 12.35
CA PRO A 372 2.46 14.64 11.96
C PRO A 372 2.66 14.17 10.53
N LEU A 373 2.89 15.10 9.58
CA LEU A 373 3.14 14.74 8.19
C LEU A 373 4.53 14.08 8.03
N VAL A 374 5.56 14.57 8.72
CA VAL A 374 6.86 13.89 8.78
C VAL A 374 6.68 12.44 9.22
N MET A 375 5.88 12.20 10.27
CA MET A 375 5.63 10.85 10.77
C MET A 375 4.89 9.98 9.74
N ASP A 376 3.86 10.51 9.08
CA ASP A 376 3.12 9.79 8.04
C ASP A 376 4.01 9.42 6.82
N GLU A 377 4.97 10.28 6.52
CA GLU A 377 5.98 10.04 5.48
C GLU A 377 6.98 8.97 5.93
N CYS A 378 7.49 9.04 7.16
CA CYS A 378 8.32 7.97 7.71
C CYS A 378 7.61 6.61 7.66
N LYS A 379 6.34 6.52 8.08
CA LYS A 379 5.53 5.29 7.98
C LYS A 379 5.48 4.78 6.54
N THR A 380 5.24 5.70 5.59
CA THR A 380 5.18 5.38 4.16
C THR A 380 6.47 4.75 3.66
N PHE A 381 7.63 5.33 3.98
CA PHE A 381 8.93 4.85 3.47
C PHE A 381 9.42 3.59 4.18
N PHE A 382 9.26 3.49 5.51
CA PHE A 382 9.55 2.25 6.23
C PHE A 382 8.73 1.09 5.66
N PHE A 383 7.43 1.31 5.45
CA PHE A 383 6.56 0.28 4.89
C PHE A 383 6.94 -0.07 3.43
N ALA A 384 6.96 0.92 2.53
CA ALA A 384 7.09 0.67 1.10
C ALA A 384 8.46 0.12 0.68
N GLY A 385 9.54 0.50 1.37
CA GLY A 385 10.90 0.24 0.89
C GLY A 385 11.50 -1.12 1.26
N HIS A 386 11.01 -1.78 2.32
CA HIS A 386 11.61 -3.04 2.78
C HIS A 386 10.91 -4.29 2.22
N GLU A 387 9.57 -4.34 2.23
CA GLU A 387 8.82 -5.54 1.78
C GLU A 387 8.97 -5.79 0.28
N THR A 388 8.82 -4.75 -0.57
CA THR A 388 8.99 -4.91 -2.04
C THR A 388 10.37 -5.43 -2.38
N SER A 389 11.40 -4.77 -1.83
CA SER A 389 12.79 -5.11 -2.08
C SER A 389 13.10 -6.52 -1.58
N ALA A 390 12.56 -6.92 -0.43
CA ALA A 390 12.75 -8.27 0.11
C ALA A 390 12.15 -9.31 -0.83
N LEU A 391 10.91 -9.12 -1.27
CA LEU A 391 10.24 -10.04 -2.19
C LEU A 391 10.93 -10.10 -3.55
N LEU A 392 11.34 -8.96 -4.10
CA LEU A 392 12.11 -8.92 -5.34
C LEU A 392 13.38 -9.76 -5.21
N LEU A 393 14.16 -9.57 -4.14
CA LEU A 393 15.37 -10.34 -3.91
C LEU A 393 15.06 -11.82 -3.69
N THR A 394 13.98 -12.17 -2.96
CA THR A 394 13.58 -13.56 -2.71
C THR A 394 13.26 -14.28 -4.03
N TRP A 395 12.43 -13.66 -4.87
CA TRP A 395 12.12 -14.19 -6.20
C TRP A 395 13.38 -14.25 -7.07
N THR A 396 14.25 -13.25 -7.02
CA THR A 396 15.51 -13.23 -7.78
C THR A 396 16.41 -14.41 -7.39
N VAL A 397 16.63 -14.63 -6.09
CA VAL A 397 17.46 -15.73 -5.59
C VAL A 397 16.85 -17.08 -5.96
N MET A 398 15.53 -17.24 -5.80
CA MET A 398 14.83 -18.47 -6.18
C MET A 398 14.95 -18.76 -7.69
N LEU A 399 14.75 -17.75 -8.54
CA LEU A 399 14.88 -17.89 -9.99
C LEU A 399 16.32 -18.19 -10.41
N LEU A 400 17.32 -17.58 -9.79
CA LEU A 400 18.73 -17.91 -10.04
C LEU A 400 19.07 -19.33 -9.58
N ALA A 401 18.54 -19.79 -8.46
CA ALA A 401 18.76 -21.14 -7.95
C ALA A 401 18.16 -22.21 -8.88
N THR A 402 17.01 -21.93 -9.51
CA THR A 402 16.38 -22.81 -10.49
C THR A 402 16.96 -22.69 -11.90
N ASN A 403 17.79 -21.68 -12.17
CA ASN A 403 18.41 -21.41 -13.48
C ASN A 403 19.95 -21.29 -13.39
N PRO A 404 20.70 -22.40 -13.23
CA PRO A 404 22.15 -22.39 -13.00
C PRO A 404 22.95 -21.68 -14.10
N THR A 405 22.51 -21.75 -15.36
CA THR A 405 23.17 -21.05 -16.48
C THR A 405 23.15 -19.54 -16.29
N TRP A 406 22.03 -18.98 -15.83
CA TRP A 406 21.92 -17.54 -15.56
C TRP A 406 22.67 -17.15 -14.29
N GLN A 407 22.67 -18.02 -13.28
CA GLN A 407 23.48 -17.82 -12.07
C GLN A 407 24.98 -17.72 -12.38
N GLU A 408 25.51 -18.62 -13.22
CA GLU A 408 26.93 -18.62 -13.57
C GLU A 408 27.30 -17.41 -14.44
N ARG A 409 26.44 -17.00 -15.37
CA ARG A 409 26.63 -15.78 -16.16
C ARG A 409 26.67 -14.52 -15.28
N ALA A 410 25.77 -14.42 -14.31
CA ALA A 410 25.76 -13.31 -13.36
C ALA A 410 27.03 -13.30 -12.50
N ARG A 411 27.49 -14.46 -12.03
CA ARG A 411 28.74 -14.59 -11.29
C ARG A 411 29.95 -14.18 -12.12
N ALA A 412 30.03 -14.62 -13.38
CA ALA A 412 31.11 -14.26 -14.29
C ALA A 412 31.17 -12.75 -14.55
N GLU A 413 30.03 -12.09 -14.77
CA GLU A 413 29.99 -10.63 -14.92
C GLU A 413 30.50 -9.92 -13.66
N VAL A 414 30.03 -10.34 -12.48
CA VAL A 414 30.47 -9.74 -11.22
C VAL A 414 31.97 -9.93 -11.00
N ALA A 415 32.52 -11.12 -11.28
CA ALA A 415 33.95 -11.39 -11.17
C ALA A 415 34.77 -10.54 -12.16
N GLN A 416 34.28 -10.36 -13.39
CA GLN A 416 34.95 -9.53 -14.39
C GLN A 416 34.95 -8.03 -14.03
N VAL A 417 33.83 -7.53 -13.49
CA VAL A 417 33.65 -6.10 -13.23
C VAL A 417 34.23 -5.68 -11.88
N CYS A 418 34.03 -6.49 -10.84
CA CYS A 418 34.44 -6.18 -9.47
C CYS A 418 35.79 -6.80 -9.08
N GLY A 419 36.23 -7.87 -9.75
CA GLY A 419 37.40 -8.64 -9.31
C GLY A 419 37.21 -9.18 -7.88
N ASP A 420 38.24 -9.00 -7.05
CA ASP A 420 38.22 -9.35 -5.62
C ASP A 420 37.66 -8.24 -4.73
N ASP A 421 37.42 -7.04 -5.27
CA ASP A 421 36.93 -5.91 -4.51
C ASP A 421 35.41 -6.00 -4.25
N PRO A 422 34.93 -5.51 -3.10
CA PRO A 422 33.50 -5.41 -2.86
C PRO A 422 32.83 -4.49 -3.91
N PRO A 423 31.60 -4.80 -4.34
CA PRO A 423 30.88 -3.97 -5.30
C PRO A 423 30.76 -2.52 -4.82
N SER A 424 31.17 -1.57 -5.67
CA SER A 424 31.11 -0.14 -5.38
C SER A 424 30.10 0.54 -6.29
N SER A 425 29.79 1.81 -6.00
CA SER A 425 28.89 2.59 -6.84
C SER A 425 29.42 2.84 -8.26
N GLU A 426 30.74 2.67 -8.47
CA GLU A 426 31.38 2.79 -9.79
C GLU A 426 31.26 1.51 -10.62
N HIS A 427 31.02 0.36 -9.96
CA HIS A 427 30.82 -0.93 -10.61
C HIS A 427 29.39 -1.10 -11.11
N LEU A 428 28.39 -0.55 -10.40
CA LEU A 428 26.97 -0.74 -10.72
C LEU A 428 26.60 -0.44 -12.19
N PRO A 429 27.05 0.67 -12.82
CA PRO A 429 26.71 0.95 -14.22
C PRO A 429 27.32 -0.03 -15.22
N LYS A 430 28.35 -0.79 -14.81
CA LYS A 430 29.06 -1.77 -15.64
C LYS A 430 28.46 -3.19 -15.55
N LEU A 431 27.63 -3.45 -14.53
CA LEU A 431 26.95 -4.73 -14.32
C LEU A 431 25.71 -4.84 -15.20
N THR A 432 25.90 -4.95 -16.51
CA THR A 432 24.81 -4.89 -17.50
C THR A 432 23.85 -6.08 -17.44
N LEU A 433 24.30 -7.29 -17.11
CA LEU A 433 23.47 -8.49 -17.04
C LEU A 433 22.72 -8.57 -15.70
N VAL A 434 23.35 -8.12 -14.61
CA VAL A 434 22.69 -8.04 -13.30
C VAL A 434 21.72 -6.85 -13.22
N SER A 435 21.98 -5.74 -13.94
CA SER A 435 21.13 -4.54 -13.92
C SER A 435 20.12 -4.44 -15.05
N ASN A 436 20.41 -4.96 -16.25
CA ASN A 436 19.44 -4.99 -17.33
C ASN A 436 18.54 -6.22 -17.17
N SER A 437 17.27 -5.95 -16.90
CA SER A 437 16.23 -6.70 -17.59
C SER A 437 16.46 -6.45 -19.08
N THR A 438 16.92 -7.48 -19.78
CA THR A 438 17.41 -7.44 -21.16
C THR A 438 16.49 -6.66 -22.11
N SER A 439 17.12 -5.99 -23.08
CA SER A 439 16.47 -5.41 -24.26
C SER A 439 15.44 -6.39 -24.84
N SER A 440 14.30 -5.85 -25.27
CA SER A 440 13.09 -6.53 -25.74
C SER A 440 13.26 -7.71 -26.72
N HIS A 441 14.44 -7.91 -27.31
CA HIS A 441 14.72 -9.02 -28.21
C HIS A 441 15.08 -10.35 -27.52
N ASP A 442 15.61 -10.32 -26.30
CA ASP A 442 15.89 -11.54 -25.52
C ASP A 442 14.77 -11.90 -24.54
N GLN A 443 13.82 -10.99 -24.31
CA GLN A 443 12.64 -11.26 -23.48
C GLN A 443 11.75 -12.33 -24.11
N GLU A 444 11.61 -12.40 -25.44
CA GLU A 444 10.84 -13.46 -26.11
C GLU A 444 11.40 -14.87 -25.86
N LYS A 445 12.71 -15.00 -25.58
CA LYS A 445 13.32 -16.30 -25.22
C LYS A 445 13.21 -16.61 -23.72
N ALA A 446 13.13 -15.59 -22.87
CA ALA A 446 12.89 -15.75 -21.43
C ALA A 446 11.41 -15.93 -21.09
N ILE A 447 10.48 -15.46 -21.94
CA ILE A 447 9.02 -15.63 -21.78
C ILE A 447 8.57 -17.08 -22.03
N HIS A 448 9.45 -17.92 -22.59
CA HIS A 448 9.21 -19.35 -22.83
C HIS A 448 9.97 -20.29 -21.87
N ILE A 449 10.49 -19.78 -20.75
CA ILE A 449 11.04 -20.60 -19.65
C ILE A 449 10.09 -20.56 -18.46
#